data_AF-A0ABD2XT52-F1
#
_entry.id   AF-A0ABD2XT52-F1
#
_cell.length_a   1.000
_cell.length_b   1.000
_cell.length_c   1.000
_cell.angle_alpha   90.00
_cell.angle_beta   90.00
_cell.angle_gamma   90.00
#
_symmetry.space_group_name_H-M   'P 1'
#
loop_
_entity.id
_entity.type
_entity.pdbx_description
1 polymer ?
#
loop_
_entity_poly.entity_id
_entity_poly.type
_entity_poly.pdbx_seq_one_letter_code
_entity_poly.pdbx_strand_id
1 'polypeptide(L)'
;MWFLVFDANMNCFKKDAKTLSLHQDFDPFSLSIDGDKLQGRGTTDCLGHVALVAELMRKLGETKPQLKSSVVAVFIASEENSSIPGVGVDALVKDGLLD
;
A
#
# COMPACT_ATOMS: atom_id res chain seq x y z
N MET A 1 1.23 -14.53 -3.46
CA MET A 1 0.46 -13.39 -2.90
C MET A 1 1.31 -12.79 -1.81
N TRP A 2 1.86 -11.59 -2.01
CA TRP A 2 2.79 -10.97 -1.06
C TRP A 2 2.15 -9.76 -0.41
N PHE A 3 2.30 -9.67 0.91
CA PHE A 3 1.94 -8.51 1.70
C PHE A 3 3.18 -7.65 1.85
N LEU A 4 3.12 -6.37 1.47
CA LEU A 4 4.05 -5.38 2.00
C LEU A 4 3.42 -4.83 3.27
N VAL A 5 3.98 -5.21 4.42
CA VAL A 5 3.64 -4.60 5.70
C VAL A 5 4.68 -3.52 5.97
N PHE A 6 4.21 -2.28 6.07
CA PHE A 6 5.02 -1.16 6.52
C PHE A 6 4.86 -1.03 8.04
N ASP A 7 5.98 -0.85 8.76
CA ASP A 7 5.90 -0.40 10.14
C ASP A 7 5.65 1.12 10.22
N ALA A 8 5.46 1.65 11.43
CA ALA A 8 5.25 3.07 11.68
C ALA A 8 6.43 3.97 11.25
N ASN A 9 7.56 3.39 10.84
CA ASN A 9 8.74 4.08 10.33
C ASN A 9 8.93 3.88 8.81
N MET A 10 7.91 3.36 8.11
CA MET A 10 7.96 3.05 6.68
C MET A 10 8.98 1.97 6.29
N ASN A 11 9.42 1.13 7.23
CA ASN A 11 10.26 -0.02 6.88
C ASN A 11 9.40 -1.12 6.25
N CYS A 12 9.84 -1.59 5.08
CA CYS A 12 9.14 -2.59 4.29
C CYS A 12 9.56 -4.01 4.70
N PHE A 13 8.64 -4.81 5.25
CA PHE A 13 8.88 -6.23 5.54
C PHE A 13 8.33 -7.11 4.40
N LYS A 14 9.19 -7.90 3.75
CA LYS A 14 8.82 -8.90 2.74
C LYS A 14 8.47 -10.22 3.41
N LYS A 15 7.32 -10.84 3.10
CA LYS A 15 6.95 -12.18 3.59
C LYS A 15 6.65 -13.15 2.45
N ASP A 16 7.56 -14.13 2.29
CA ASP A 16 7.74 -15.13 1.22
C ASP A 16 6.61 -15.37 0.21
N ALA A 17 6.96 -15.35 -1.07
CA ALA A 17 6.31 -16.08 -2.13
C ALA A 17 7.31 -16.71 -3.09
N LYS A 18 7.00 -17.97 -3.26
CA LYS A 18 7.22 -18.65 -4.53
C LYS A 18 5.89 -18.57 -5.29
N THR A 19 6.01 -18.66 -6.61
CA THR A 19 4.93 -18.89 -7.59
C THR A 19 4.28 -17.63 -8.18
N LEU A 20 4.92 -17.08 -9.21
CA LEU A 20 4.26 -16.47 -10.39
C LEU A 20 5.32 -16.34 -11.49
N SER A 21 5.42 -17.35 -12.35
CA SER A 21 6.15 -17.29 -13.61
C SER A 21 5.17 -17.07 -14.75
N LEU A 22 5.43 -16.11 -15.62
CA LEU A 22 5.47 -16.22 -17.10
C LEU A 22 5.43 -14.79 -17.68
N HIS A 23 6.48 -14.43 -18.45
CA HIS A 23 6.63 -13.19 -19.24
C HIS A 23 6.93 -11.87 -18.50
N GLN A 24 7.94 -11.83 -17.63
CA GLN A 24 8.62 -10.56 -17.32
C GLN A 24 10.13 -10.76 -17.35
N ASP A 25 10.85 -9.88 -18.05
CA ASP A 25 12.32 -9.90 -18.16
C ASP A 25 13.02 -9.37 -16.88
N PHE A 26 12.24 -9.05 -15.84
CA PHE A 26 12.70 -8.50 -14.57
C PHE A 26 12.03 -9.20 -13.39
N ASP A 27 12.69 -9.18 -12.22
CA ASP A 27 12.15 -9.73 -10.99
C ASP A 27 10.97 -8.87 -10.50
N PRO A 28 9.74 -9.40 -10.43
CA PRO A 28 8.57 -8.63 -10.02
C PRO A 28 8.62 -8.17 -8.55
N PHE A 29 9.47 -8.74 -7.70
CA PHE A 29 9.58 -8.36 -6.28
C PHE A 29 10.81 -7.50 -5.97
N SER A 30 11.48 -7.02 -7.02
CA SER A 30 12.55 -6.04 -6.96
C SER A 30 12.17 -4.83 -7.81
N LEU A 31 12.15 -3.64 -7.22
CA LEU A 31 11.83 -2.41 -7.93
C LEU A 31 13.01 -2.03 -8.83
N SER A 32 12.79 -1.92 -10.14
CA SER A 32 13.75 -1.42 -11.12
C SER A 32 13.22 -0.17 -11.83
N ILE A 33 14.13 0.58 -12.44
CA ILE A 33 13.83 1.76 -13.26
C ILE A 33 14.32 1.49 -14.67
N ASP A 34 13.44 1.63 -15.65
CA ASP A 34 13.74 1.51 -17.07
C ASP A 34 13.26 2.76 -17.81
N GLY A 35 14.18 3.67 -18.11
CA GLY A 35 13.86 4.98 -18.65
C GLY A 35 12.94 5.76 -17.70
N ASP A 36 11.70 5.98 -18.14
CA ASP A 36 10.64 6.67 -17.41
C ASP A 36 9.70 5.72 -16.63
N LYS A 37 9.95 4.40 -16.68
CA LYS A 37 9.09 3.38 -16.08
C LYS A 37 9.66 2.85 -14.77
N LEU A 38 8.79 2.78 -13.77
CA LEU A 38 9.02 2.02 -12.55
C LEU A 38 8.45 0.61 -12.72
N GLN A 39 9.31 -0.40 -12.61
CA GLN A 39 9.00 -1.80 -12.86
C GLN A 39 9.02 -2.58 -11.55
N GLY A 40 7.90 -3.24 -11.24
CA GLY A 40 7.73 -4.01 -10.01
C GLY A 40 6.26 -4.33 -9.80
N ARG A 41 5.97 -5.47 -9.15
CA ARG A 41 4.59 -5.82 -8.82
C ARG A 41 4.08 -4.90 -7.73
N GLY A 42 2.93 -4.30 -8.00
CA GLY A 42 2.25 -3.38 -7.12
C GLY A 42 2.68 -1.93 -7.22
N THR A 43 3.59 -1.58 -8.13
CA THR A 43 3.96 -0.18 -8.40
C THR A 43 2.74 0.69 -8.73
N THR A 44 1.82 0.22 -9.56
CA THR A 44 0.56 0.92 -9.87
C THR A 44 -0.61 0.41 -9.05
N ASP A 45 -0.59 -0.84 -8.60
CA ASP A 45 -1.69 -1.48 -7.88
C ASP A 45 -1.23 -2.15 -6.56
N CYS A 46 -1.20 -1.43 -5.43
CA CYS A 46 -1.50 -0.01 -5.26
C CYS A 46 -0.38 0.74 -4.52
N LEU A 47 0.80 0.12 -4.40
CA LEU A 47 1.89 0.55 -3.54
C LEU A 47 2.47 1.92 -3.92
N GLY A 48 2.51 2.27 -5.20
CA GLY A 48 2.94 3.62 -5.62
C GLY A 48 1.96 4.71 -5.15
N HIS A 49 0.66 4.44 -5.24
CA HIS A 49 -0.38 5.35 -4.71
C HIS A 49 -0.32 5.44 -3.18
N VAL A 50 -0.16 4.30 -2.50
CA VAL A 50 0.02 4.23 -1.04
C VAL A 50 1.26 5.03 -0.61
N ALA A 51 2.38 4.88 -1.32
CA ALA A 51 3.60 5.63 -1.05
C ALA A 51 3.40 7.14 -1.19
N LEU A 52 2.70 7.59 -2.24
CA LEU A 52 2.38 9.00 -2.43
C LEU A 52 1.49 9.56 -1.31
N VAL A 53 0.47 8.80 -0.88
CA VAL A 53 -0.40 9.20 0.23
C VAL A 53 0.39 9.23 1.55
N ALA A 54 1.28 8.27 1.78
CA ALA A 54 2.16 8.25 2.95
C ALA A 54 3.10 9.48 2.98
N GLU A 55 3.69 9.84 1.84
CA GLU A 55 4.50 11.06 1.69
C GLU A 55 3.71 12.32 2.00
N LEU A 56 2.46 12.41 1.51
CA LEU A 56 1.56 13.52 1.82
C LEU A 56 1.28 13.62 3.32
N MET A 57 0.90 12.50 3.96
CA MET A 57 0.64 12.46 5.40
C MET A 57 1.89 12.82 6.21
N ARG A 58 3.07 12.36 5.79
CA ARG A 58 4.36 12.75 6.41
C ARG A 58 4.56 14.26 6.32
N LYS A 59 4.36 14.85 5.14
CA LYS A 59 4.50 16.31 4.94
C LYS A 59 3.50 17.12 5.76
N LEU A 60 2.25 16.66 5.87
CA LEU A 60 1.26 17.29 6.75
C LEU A 60 1.69 17.25 8.22
N GLY A 61 2.25 16.12 8.68
CA GLY A 61 2.77 15.96 10.05
C GLY A 61 4.03 16.79 10.34
N GLU A 62 4.92 16.96 9.36
CA GLU A 62 6.12 17.81 9.46
C GLU A 62 5.78 19.30 9.47
N THR A 63 4.97 19.74 8.51
CA THR A 63 4.69 21.18 8.29
C THR A 63 3.57 21.72 9.16
N LYS A 64 2.68 20.85 9.67
CA LYS A 64 1.55 21.18 10.56
C LYS A 64 0.77 22.44 10.14
N PRO A 65 0.34 22.54 8.88
CA PRO A 65 -0.43 23.69 8.43
C PRO A 65 -1.77 23.73 9.19
N GLN A 66 -2.36 24.92 9.33
CA GLN A 66 -3.73 25.00 9.83
C GLN A 66 -4.70 24.48 8.76
N LEU A 67 -5.26 23.30 9.01
CA LEU A 67 -6.26 22.68 8.15
C LEU A 67 -7.66 23.05 8.62
N LYS A 68 -8.57 23.25 7.67
CA LYS A 68 -10.01 23.47 7.95
C LYS A 68 -10.74 22.16 8.27
N SER A 69 -10.15 21.03 7.88
CA SER A 69 -10.72 19.70 8.00
C SER A 69 -9.65 18.71 8.47
N SER A 70 -10.08 17.68 9.18
CA SER A 70 -9.22 16.53 9.50
C SER A 70 -9.01 15.67 8.26
N VAL A 71 -7.79 15.16 8.09
CA VAL A 71 -7.46 14.19 7.04
C VAL A 71 -7.11 12.88 7.75
N VAL A 72 -7.81 11.80 7.39
CA VAL A 72 -7.59 10.46 7.92
C VAL A 72 -7.29 9.54 6.74
N ALA A 73 -6.19 8.79 6.82
CA ALA A 73 -5.80 7.81 5.82
C ALA A 73 -5.91 6.40 6.40
N VAL A 74 -6.59 5.50 5.70
CA VAL A 74 -6.76 4.09 6.09
C VAL A 74 -6.13 3.21 5.03
N PHE A 75 -5.20 2.36 5.43
CA PHE A 75 -4.56 1.39 4.56
C PHE A 75 -5.06 -0.01 4.89
N ILE A 76 -5.62 -0.71 3.90
CA ILE A 76 -6.08 -2.09 4.04
C ILE A 76 -5.22 -3.02 3.18
N ALA A 77 -5.04 -4.26 3.64
CA ALA A 77 -4.20 -5.27 2.98
C ALA A 77 -5.02 -6.36 2.26
N SER A 78 -6.35 -6.21 2.20
CA SER A 78 -7.28 -7.23 1.69
C SER A 78 -8.02 -6.83 0.42
N GLU A 79 -7.68 -5.71 -0.20
CA GLU A 79 -8.39 -5.19 -1.38
C GLU A 79 -8.37 -6.20 -2.55
N GLU A 80 -7.21 -6.80 -2.82
CA GLU A 80 -7.03 -7.85 -3.83
C GLU A 80 -7.64 -9.22 -3.46
N ASN A 81 -8.24 -9.34 -2.26
CA ASN A 81 -8.80 -10.59 -1.75
C ASN A 81 -10.29 -10.45 -1.43
N SER A 82 -11.12 -10.80 -2.40
CA SER A 82 -12.58 -10.84 -2.27
C SER A 82 -13.13 -12.13 -1.64
N SER A 83 -12.26 -13.09 -1.30
CA SER A 83 -12.68 -14.43 -0.88
C SER A 83 -12.87 -14.58 0.63
N ILE A 84 -12.32 -13.66 1.45
CA ILE A 84 -12.41 -13.71 2.91
C ILE A 84 -13.27 -12.52 3.39
N PRO A 85 -14.53 -12.76 3.78
CA PRO A 85 -15.39 -11.70 4.29
C PRO A 85 -14.94 -11.22 5.68
N GLY A 86 -15.20 -9.96 6.00
CA GLY A 86 -14.89 -9.40 7.32
C GLY A 86 -13.42 -9.08 7.56
N VAL A 87 -12.67 -8.77 6.50
CA VAL A 87 -11.29 -8.24 6.55
C VAL A 87 -11.23 -6.97 5.71
N GLY A 88 -10.39 -6.00 6.08
CA GLY A 88 -10.29 -4.73 5.36
C GLY A 88 -11.42 -3.76 5.73
N VAL A 89 -12.01 -3.08 4.74
CA VAL A 89 -13.04 -2.06 4.98
C VAL A 89 -14.26 -2.64 5.70
N ASP A 90 -14.71 -3.84 5.31
CA ASP A 90 -15.88 -4.49 5.91
C ASP A 90 -15.75 -4.68 7.43
N ALA A 91 -14.55 -5.01 7.90
CA ALA A 91 -14.27 -5.15 9.32
C ALA A 91 -14.33 -3.80 10.05
N LEU A 92 -13.72 -2.77 9.44
CA LEU A 92 -13.68 -1.43 10.02
C LEU A 92 -15.08 -0.80 10.14
N VAL A 93 -15.93 -1.01 9.13
CA VAL A 93 -17.33 -0.57 9.18
C VAL A 93 -18.11 -1.34 10.24
N LYS A 94 -17.93 -2.66 10.31
CA LYS A 94 -18.57 -3.51 11.33
C LYS A 94 -18.21 -3.07 12.76
N ASP A 95 -16.96 -2.66 12.97
CA ASP A 95 -16.45 -2.22 14.28
C ASP A 95 -16.76 -0.75 14.57
N GLY A 96 -17.44 -0.03 13.65
CA GLY A 96 -17.83 1.37 13.81
C GLY A 96 -16.65 2.35 13.75
N LEU A 97 -15.55 1.96 13.10
CA LEU A 97 -14.34 2.76 12.93
C LEU A 97 -14.36 3.58 11.62
N LEU A 98 -15.25 3.22 10.70
CA LEU A 98 -15.54 3.91 9.45
C LEU A 98 -17.06 3.94 9.23
N ASP A 99 -17.57 5.03 8.66
CA ASP A 99 -18.99 5.32 8.42
C ASP A 99 -19.40 5.36 6.94
#